data_AF-A0A4Q5EJF2-F1
#
_entry.id   AF-A0A4Q5EJF2-F1
#
_cell.length_a   1.000
_cell.length_b   1.000
_cell.length_c   1.000
_cell.angle_alpha   90.00
_cell.angle_beta   90.00
_cell.angle_gamma   90.00
#
_symmetry.space_group_name_H-M   'P 1'
#
loop_
_entity.id
_entity.type
_entity.pdbx_description
1 polymer ?
#
loop_
_entity_poly.entity_id
_entity_poly.type
_entity_poly.pdbx_seq_one_letter_code
_entity_poly.pdbx_strand_id
1 'polypeptide(L)'
;MVEPKNYRIKSFVRERDFLANNFKNSYGYYLLDKPLYKEEIILHLSVDKEDNFVSINVNYANGTVFASFHNPDDRGNNNLYKKVVKAYNKLMSNMKDIFEEIEDENY
;
A
#
# COMPACT_ATOMS: atom_id res chain seq x y z
N MET A 1 -17.04 3.44 -8.75
CA MET A 1 -16.31 4.16 -7.69
C MET A 1 -14.85 3.73 -7.76
N VAL A 2 -13.87 4.53 -7.34
CA VAL A 2 -12.45 4.10 -7.33
C VAL A 2 -12.14 3.60 -5.93
N GLU A 3 -11.62 2.38 -5.78
CA GLU A 3 -11.38 1.74 -4.48
C GLU A 3 -9.93 1.25 -4.35
N PRO A 4 -9.37 1.21 -3.12
CA PRO A 4 -8.07 0.59 -2.89
C PRO A 4 -8.15 -0.90 -3.27
N LYS A 5 -7.22 -1.34 -4.09
CA LYS A 5 -7.10 -2.76 -4.45
C LYS A 5 -6.39 -3.51 -3.34
N ASN A 6 -6.71 -4.79 -3.20
CA ASN A 6 -6.02 -5.68 -2.27
C ASN A 6 -4.81 -6.31 -2.94
N TYR A 7 -3.74 -6.50 -2.18
CA TYR A 7 -2.50 -7.08 -2.66
C TYR A 7 -1.97 -8.08 -1.64
N ARG A 8 -1.38 -9.17 -2.13
CA ARG A 8 -0.53 -10.06 -1.33
C ARG A 8 0.87 -10.09 -1.92
N ILE A 9 1.84 -10.48 -1.09
CA ILE A 9 3.18 -10.82 -1.57
C ILE A 9 3.10 -12.11 -2.41
N LYS A 10 3.89 -12.17 -3.47
CA LYS A 10 4.02 -13.37 -4.30
C LYS A 10 4.73 -14.48 -3.53
N SER A 11 4.43 -15.73 -3.90
CA SER A 11 5.02 -16.93 -3.30
C SER A 11 6.55 -17.00 -3.38
N PHE A 12 7.15 -16.34 -4.37
CA PHE A 12 8.59 -16.25 -4.51
C PHE A 12 9.03 -14.82 -4.84
N VAL A 13 9.47 -14.09 -3.82
CA VAL A 13 10.08 -12.76 -3.95
C VAL A 13 11.49 -12.80 -3.35
N ARG A 14 12.46 -12.21 -4.04
CA ARG A 14 13.84 -12.10 -3.56
C ARG A 14 14.04 -10.75 -2.87
N GLU A 15 14.95 -10.71 -1.92
CA GLU A 15 15.34 -9.47 -1.24
C GLU A 15 15.70 -8.35 -2.23
N ARG A 16 16.42 -8.68 -3.31
CA ARG A 16 16.77 -7.72 -4.37
C ARG A 16 15.56 -7.00 -4.99
N ASP A 17 14.39 -7.65 -5.03
CA ASP A 17 13.19 -7.11 -5.65
C ASP A 17 12.61 -6.01 -4.74
N PHE A 18 12.67 -6.20 -3.42
CA PHE A 18 12.35 -5.15 -2.42
C PHE A 18 13.32 -3.98 -2.50
N LEU A 19 14.63 -4.25 -2.54
CA LEU A 19 15.65 -3.21 -2.61
C LEU A 19 15.55 -2.38 -3.90
N ALA A 20 15.25 -3.02 -5.04
CA ALA A 20 15.00 -2.35 -6.31
C ALA A 20 13.79 -1.40 -6.25
N ASN A 21 12.85 -1.65 -5.34
CA ASN A 21 11.68 -0.80 -5.08
C ASN A 21 11.87 0.17 -3.89
N ASN A 22 13.11 0.34 -3.41
CA ASN A 22 13.51 1.23 -2.32
C ASN A 22 12.95 0.87 -0.95
N PHE A 23 12.56 -0.38 -0.73
CA PHE A 23 12.28 -0.84 0.62
C PHE A 23 13.57 -0.86 1.45
N LYS A 24 13.44 -0.58 2.74
CA LYS A 24 14.50 -0.76 3.73
C LYS A 24 14.23 -2.04 4.49
N ASN A 25 15.25 -2.88 4.65
CA ASN A 25 15.16 -4.01 5.57
C ASN A 25 15.38 -3.53 7.01
N SER A 26 14.49 -3.89 7.93
CA SER A 26 14.61 -3.61 9.35
C SER A 26 14.00 -4.75 10.15
N TYR A 27 14.82 -5.45 10.94
CA TYR A 27 14.39 -6.50 11.86
C TYR A 27 13.47 -7.57 11.23
N GLY A 28 13.76 -8.01 10.00
CA GLY A 28 12.96 -9.01 9.29
C GLY A 28 11.81 -8.45 8.46
N TYR A 29 11.53 -7.15 8.55
CA TYR A 29 10.51 -6.48 7.76
C TYR A 29 11.12 -5.67 6.62
N TYR A 30 10.41 -5.61 5.50
CA TYR A 30 10.67 -4.67 4.42
C TYR A 30 9.72 -3.48 4.55
N LEU A 31 10.29 -2.30 4.78
CA LEU A 31 9.55 -1.06 5.05
C LEU A 31 9.66 -0.09 3.88
N LEU A 32 8.54 0.52 3.48
CA LEU A 32 8.51 1.56 2.46
C LEU A 32 7.53 2.68 2.85
N ASP A 33 8.05 3.90 2.89
CA ASP A 33 7.26 5.11 3.03
C ASP A 33 7.19 5.83 1.68
N LYS A 34 5.97 6.13 1.22
CA LYS A 34 5.76 6.88 -0.04
C LYS A 34 4.64 7.91 0.07
N PRO A 35 4.87 9.15 -0.36
CA PRO A 35 3.79 10.13 -0.46
C PRO A 35 2.81 9.73 -1.57
N LEU A 36 1.52 9.69 -1.25
CA LEU A 36 0.43 9.47 -2.19
C LEU A 36 -0.18 10.79 -2.69
N TYR A 37 -0.06 11.86 -1.90
CA TYR A 37 -0.53 13.20 -2.28
C TYR A 37 0.29 14.29 -1.59
N LYS A 38 1.02 15.10 -2.38
CA LYS A 38 1.73 16.33 -1.96
C LYS A 38 2.49 16.24 -0.62
N GLU A 39 3.04 15.08 -0.28
CA GLU A 39 3.66 14.80 1.03
C GLU A 39 2.71 14.91 2.25
N GLU A 40 1.46 15.32 2.05
CA GLU A 40 0.43 15.44 3.08
C GLU A 40 -0.17 14.09 3.47
N ILE A 41 -0.22 13.14 2.53
CA ILE A 41 -0.72 11.78 2.76
C ILE A 41 0.36 10.78 2.37
N ILE A 42 0.74 9.94 3.31
CA ILE A 42 1.85 9.00 3.25
C ILE A 42 1.31 7.58 3.37
N LEU A 43 1.75 6.72 2.45
CA LEU A 43 1.64 5.28 2.56
C LEU A 43 2.82 4.75 3.36
N HIS A 44 2.53 3.96 4.38
CA HIS A 44 3.47 3.11 5.10
C HIS A 44 3.17 1.67 4.72
N LEU A 45 4.11 1.02 4.02
CA LEU A 45 4.08 -0.42 3.75
C LEU A 45 5.08 -1.12 4.66
N SER A 46 4.62 -2.19 5.30
CA SER A 46 5.49 -3.17 5.95
C SER A 46 5.19 -4.55 5.39
N VAL A 47 6.23 -5.27 5.01
CA VAL A 47 6.11 -6.64 4.49
C VAL A 47 6.95 -7.56 5.34
N ASP A 48 6.30 -8.56 5.94
CA ASP A 48 6.96 -9.73 6.49
C ASP A 48 6.91 -10.82 5.42
N LYS A 49 8.08 -11.15 4.88
CA LYS A 49 8.18 -12.17 3.83
C LYS A 49 7.99 -13.58 4.39
N GLU A 50 8.42 -13.83 5.62
CA GLU A 50 8.40 -15.17 6.21
C GLU A 50 6.96 -15.58 6.58
N ASP A 51 6.19 -14.62 7.10
CA ASP A 51 4.77 -14.82 7.46
C ASP A 51 3.80 -14.48 6.31
N ASN A 52 4.33 -14.14 5.12
CA ASN A 52 3.54 -13.76 3.95
C ASN A 52 2.54 -12.62 4.26
N PHE A 53 2.94 -11.70 5.14
CA PHE A 53 2.09 -10.65 5.69
C PHE A 53 2.43 -9.28 5.10
N VAL A 54 1.39 -8.52 4.74
CA VAL A 54 1.52 -7.16 4.20
C VAL A 54 0.64 -6.24 5.04
N SER A 55 1.26 -5.23 5.65
CA SER A 55 0.57 -4.14 6.34
C SER A 55 0.59 -2.89 5.47
N ILE A 56 -0.60 -2.32 5.25
CA ILE A 56 -0.84 -1.10 4.49
C ILE A 56 -1.47 -0.09 5.43
N ASN A 57 -0.79 1.02 5.69
CA ASN A 57 -1.30 2.09 6.52
C ASN A 57 -1.19 3.43 5.77
N VAL A 58 -2.29 4.15 5.64
CA VAL A 58 -2.33 5.42 4.90
C VAL A 58 -2.72 6.53 5.86
N ASN A 59 -1.76 7.40 6.14
CA ASN A 59 -1.87 8.44 7.15
C ASN A 59 -1.63 9.81 6.54
N TYR A 60 -2.14 10.84 7.21
CA TYR A 60 -1.63 12.19 7.06
C TYR A 60 -0.18 12.26 7.56
N ALA A 61 0.60 13.23 7.07
CA ALA A 61 1.99 13.45 7.46
C ALA A 61 2.20 13.67 8.97
N ASN A 62 1.15 14.12 9.66
CA ASN A 62 1.15 14.28 11.12
C ASN A 62 0.86 12.98 11.89
N GLY A 63 0.75 11.84 11.20
CA GLY A 63 0.46 10.52 11.78
C GLY A 63 -1.01 10.19 11.97
N THR A 64 -1.94 11.11 11.68
CA THR A 64 -3.38 10.84 11.78
C THR A 64 -3.82 9.90 10.66
N VAL A 65 -4.68 8.91 10.94
CA VAL A 65 -5.21 7.99 9.93
C VAL A 65 -6.02 8.76 8.88
N PHE A 66 -5.78 8.48 7.60
CA PHE A 66 -6.62 8.98 6.52
C PHE A 66 -7.87 8.07 6.37
N ALA A 67 -8.88 8.31 7.22
CA ALA A 67 -10.05 7.44 7.41
C ALA A 67 -10.74 7.03 6.11
N SER A 68 -10.92 7.94 5.15
CA SER A 68 -11.54 7.66 3.84
C SER A 68 -10.85 6.54 3.06
N PHE A 69 -9.56 6.28 3.28
CA PHE A 69 -8.86 5.16 2.64
C PHE A 69 -9.35 3.81 3.16
N HIS A 70 -9.61 3.72 4.47
CA HIS A 70 -9.93 2.48 5.17
C HIS A 70 -11.44 2.24 5.33
N ASN A 71 -12.24 3.30 5.44
CA ASN A 71 -13.67 3.21 5.68
C ASN A 71 -14.48 3.73 4.46
N PRO A 72 -15.30 2.89 3.81
CA PRO A 72 -16.20 3.31 2.75
C PRO A 72 -17.13 4.47 3.11
N ASP A 73 -17.62 4.52 4.34
CA ASP A 73 -18.58 5.54 4.80
C ASP A 73 -17.93 6.94 4.86
N ASP A 74 -16.63 7.00 5.11
CA ASP A 74 -15.84 8.24 5.17
C ASP A 74 -15.40 8.74 3.78
N ARG A 75 -15.73 8.03 2.69
CA ARG A 75 -15.31 8.40 1.32
C ARG A 75 -16.10 9.58 0.78
N GLY A 76 -17.40 9.67 1.06
CA GLY A 76 -18.29 10.70 0.51
C GLY A 76 -18.06 10.97 -0.99
N ASN A 77 -18.21 12.24 -1.42
CA ASN A 77 -17.81 12.68 -2.77
C ASN A 77 -16.38 13.28 -2.78
N ASN A 78 -15.44 12.64 -2.09
CA ASN A 78 -14.12 13.20 -1.82
C ASN A 78 -13.17 13.07 -3.03
N ASN A 79 -12.81 14.20 -3.63
CA ASN A 79 -11.83 14.26 -4.73
C ASN A 79 -10.40 13.92 -4.29
N LEU A 80 -10.03 14.23 -3.04
CA LEU A 80 -8.74 13.86 -2.48
C LEU A 80 -8.62 12.34 -2.36
N TYR A 81 -9.64 11.67 -1.83
CA TYR A 81 -9.71 10.20 -1.77
C TYR A 81 -9.45 9.56 -3.15
N LYS A 82 -10.18 10.01 -4.19
CA LYS A 82 -10.00 9.47 -5.56
C LYS A 82 -8.56 9.63 -6.06
N LYS A 83 -7.88 10.74 -5.73
CA LYS A 83 -6.47 10.96 -6.11
C LYS A 83 -5.53 10.02 -5.35
N VAL A 84 -5.70 9.91 -4.03
CA VAL A 84 -4.89 9.06 -3.16
C VAL A 84 -5.01 7.59 -3.59
N VAL A 85 -6.22 7.10 -3.83
CA VAL A 85 -6.42 5.70 -4.24
C VAL A 85 -5.85 5.41 -5.62
N LYS A 86 -5.97 6.34 -6.59
CA LYS A 86 -5.32 6.18 -7.90
C LYS A 86 -3.80 6.12 -7.77
N ALA A 87 -3.21 6.96 -6.92
CA ALA A 87 -1.77 6.95 -6.67
C ALA A 87 -1.33 5.64 -6.00
N TYR A 88 -2.08 5.18 -4.99
CA TYR A 88 -1.86 3.91 -4.31
C TYR A 88 -1.91 2.72 -5.28
N ASN A 89 -3.02 2.55 -6.02
CA ASN A 89 -3.18 1.43 -6.96
C ASN A 89 -2.08 1.45 -8.04
N LYS A 90 -1.72 2.64 -8.55
CA LYS A 90 -0.62 2.78 -9.51
C LYS A 90 0.72 2.35 -8.90
N LEU A 91 1.02 2.80 -7.69
CA LEU A 91 2.25 2.46 -6.99
C LEU A 91 2.36 0.95 -6.77
N MET A 92 1.32 0.32 -6.22
CA MET A 92 1.29 -1.12 -5.98
C MET A 92 1.41 -1.93 -7.28
N SER A 93 0.71 -1.51 -8.35
CA SER A 93 0.79 -2.18 -9.66
C SER A 93 2.19 -2.12 -10.30
N ASN A 94 2.97 -1.07 -10.00
CA ASN A 94 4.34 -0.96 -10.49
C ASN A 94 5.29 -1.92 -9.75
N MET A 95 4.93 -2.35 -8.54
CA MET A 95 5.68 -3.31 -7.71
C MET A 95 5.26 -4.75 -7.99
N LYS A 96 4.89 -5.06 -9.24
CA LYS A 96 4.39 -6.38 -9.67
C LYS A 96 5.38 -7.53 -9.49
N ASP A 97 6.66 -7.25 -9.29
CA ASP A 97 7.66 -8.29 -9.02
C ASP A 97 7.60 -8.78 -7.56
N ILE A 98 6.98 -7.99 -6.67
CA ILE A 98 6.79 -8.29 -5.24
C ILE A 98 5.34 -8.70 -4.97
N PHE A 99 4.39 -7.93 -5.49
CA PHE A 99 2.97 -8.07 -5.17
C PHE A 99 2.17 -8.63 -6.33
N GLU A 100 1.08 -9.30 -6.00
CA GLU A 100 -0.01 -9.63 -6.90
C GLU A 100 -1.33 -9.11 -6.35
N GLU A 101 -2.16 -8.60 -7.26
CA GLU A 101 -3.50 -8.12 -6.93
C GLU A 101 -4.38 -9.33 -6.59
N ILE A 102 -5.19 -9.18 -5.54
CA ILE A 102 -6.21 -10.15 -5.18
C ILE A 102 -7.51 -9.63 -5.78
N GLU A 103 -7.98 -10.31 -6.82
CA GLU A 103 -9.38 -10.17 -7.25
C GLU A 103 -10.20 -10.98 -6.25
N ASP A 104 -11.16 -10.34 -5.57
CA ASP A 104 -12.05 -11.01 -4.61
C ASP A 104 -12.85 -12.12 -5.31
N GLU A 105 -12.29 -13.31 -5.44
CA GLU A 105 -12.99 -14.55 -5.74
C GLU A 105 -13.15 -15.35 -4.45
N ASN A 106 -14.19 -15.00 -3.69
CA ASN A 106 -14.76 -15.79 -2.60
C ASN A 106 -13.88 -16.02 -1.36
N TYR A 107 -14.18 -15.26 -0.30
CA TYR A 107 -14.18 -15.81 1.06
C TYR A 107 -15.62 -16.12 1.47
#